data_AF-A0A947KC58-F1
#
_entry.id   AF-A0A947KC58-F1
#
_cell.length_a   1.000
_cell.length_b   1.000
_cell.length_c   1.000
_cell.angle_alpha   90.00
_cell.angle_beta   90.00
_cell.angle_gamma   90.00
#
_symmetry.space_group_name_H-M   'P 1'
#
loop_
_entity.id
_entity.type
_entity.pdbx_description
1 polymer ?
#
loop_
_entity_poly.entity_id
_entity_poly.type
_entity_poly.pdbx_seq_one_letter_code
_entity_poly.pdbx_strand_id
1 'polypeptide(L)'
;MPPVEPLAQLLRVALVKKQGVLQQPPACWSSDPKINPDSVHLVWAAVLNGRQEELISAEALVINEFLARPSRQEVNMANGKIQEILRDLPNLAPTQEFHVELLRKVETARRMMG
;
A
#
# COMPACT_ATOMS: atom_id res chain seq x y z
N MET A 1 21.80 12.75 -10.87
CA MET A 1 20.60 11.92 -10.57
C MET A 1 19.63 12.79 -9.81
N PRO A 2 18.30 12.69 -10.03
CA PRO A 2 17.35 13.38 -9.18
C PRO A 2 17.54 12.93 -7.72
N PRO A 3 17.31 13.80 -6.73
CA PRO A 3 17.49 13.43 -5.33
C PRO A 3 16.55 12.26 -5.02
N VAL A 4 17.13 11.18 -4.49
CA VAL A 4 16.37 10.08 -3.90
C VAL A 4 15.84 10.60 -2.58
N GLU A 5 14.71 11.30 -2.62
CA GLU A 5 13.97 11.62 -1.41
C GLU A 5 13.76 10.32 -0.61
N PRO A 6 13.98 10.29 0.72
CA PRO A 6 13.81 9.08 1.50
C PRO A 6 12.43 8.49 1.25
N LEU A 7 12.33 7.18 1.02
CA LEU A 7 11.07 6.47 0.75
C LEU A 7 9.92 6.91 1.67
N ALA A 8 10.21 7.17 2.95
CA ALA A 8 9.27 7.71 3.92
C ALA A 8 8.59 9.02 3.49
N GLN A 9 9.32 9.96 2.90
CA GLN A 9 8.78 11.25 2.44
C GLN A 9 7.86 11.05 1.23
N LEU A 10 8.31 10.28 0.24
CA LEU A 10 7.52 9.96 -0.95
C LEU A 10 6.24 9.21 -0.59
N LEU A 11 6.33 8.25 0.34
CA LEU A 11 5.19 7.51 0.84
C LEU A 11 4.16 8.43 1.49
N ARG A 12 4.59 9.33 2.39
CA ARG A 12 3.67 10.28 3.05
C ARG A 12 2.93 11.15 2.05
N VAL A 13 3.61 11.68 1.04
CA VAL A 13 2.98 12.47 -0.03
C VAL A 13 1.98 11.62 -0.82
N ALA A 14 2.34 10.37 -1.13
CA ALA A 14 1.48 9.48 -1.89
C ALA A 14 0.22 9.04 -1.09
N LEU A 15 0.35 8.80 0.21
CA LEU A 15 -0.78 8.52 1.12
C LEU A 15 -1.77 9.69 1.14
N VAL A 16 -1.27 10.92 1.29
CA VAL A 16 -2.11 12.14 1.27
C VAL A 16 -2.83 12.30 -0.06
N LYS A 17 -2.13 12.09 -1.18
CA LYS A 17 -2.74 12.16 -2.51
C LYS A 17 -3.85 11.13 -2.67
N LYS A 18 -3.60 9.87 -2.31
CA LYS A 18 -4.60 8.81 -2.39
C LYS A 18 -5.82 9.13 -1.54
N GLN A 19 -5.59 9.59 -0.30
CA GLN A 19 -6.67 10.00 0.58
C GLN A 19 -7.53 11.11 -0.07
N GLY A 20 -6.90 12.13 -0.67
CA GLY A 20 -7.59 13.20 -1.38
C GLY A 20 -8.42 12.69 -2.57
N VAL A 21 -7.90 11.73 -3.34
CA VAL A 21 -8.67 11.09 -4.44
C VAL A 21 -9.89 10.34 -3.90
N LEU A 22 -9.72 9.56 -2.83
CA LEU A 22 -10.82 8.77 -2.26
C LEU A 22 -11.92 9.62 -1.60
N GLN A 23 -11.68 10.92 -1.33
CA GLN A 23 -12.73 11.85 -0.91
C GLN A 23 -13.63 12.34 -2.06
N GLN A 24 -13.24 12.08 -3.32
CA GLN A 24 -14.02 12.43 -4.49
C GLN A 24 -14.93 11.26 -4.91
N PRO A 25 -16.05 11.53 -5.61
CA PRO A 25 -16.84 10.46 -6.22
C PRO A 25 -15.98 9.57 -7.13
N PRO A 26 -16.18 8.24 -7.16
CA PRO A 26 -15.36 7.32 -7.95
C PRO A 26 -15.25 7.67 -9.43
N ALA A 27 -16.30 8.27 -10.01
CA ALA A 27 -16.33 8.73 -11.40
C ALA A 27 -15.32 9.87 -11.69
N CYS A 28 -14.79 10.53 -10.65
CA CYS A 28 -13.84 11.63 -10.76
C CYS A 28 -12.39 11.19 -10.49
N TRP A 29 -12.15 9.93 -10.13
CA TRP A 29 -10.81 9.46 -9.81
C TRP A 29 -9.92 9.47 -11.04
N SER A 30 -8.79 10.16 -10.94
CA SER A 30 -7.79 10.20 -12.00
C SER A 30 -7.19 8.82 -12.24
N SER A 31 -6.88 8.51 -13.50
CA SER A 31 -6.08 7.33 -13.88
C SER A 31 -4.57 7.60 -13.86
N ASP A 32 -4.15 8.86 -13.69
CA ASP A 32 -2.72 9.22 -13.61
C ASP A 32 -2.15 8.80 -12.25
N PRO A 33 -1.16 7.88 -12.19
CA PRO A 33 -0.57 7.39 -10.94
C PRO A 33 0.18 8.48 -10.15
N LYS A 34 0.54 9.61 -10.75
CA LYS A 34 1.12 10.75 -10.04
C LYS A 34 0.09 11.52 -9.21
N ILE A 35 -1.19 11.37 -9.55
CA ILE A 35 -2.34 12.02 -8.90
C ILE A 35 -3.08 11.00 -8.03
N ASN A 36 -3.37 9.82 -8.57
CA ASN A 36 -4.03 8.71 -7.89
C ASN A 36 -3.07 7.51 -7.79
N PRO A 37 -2.18 7.49 -6.80
CA PRO A 37 -1.24 6.39 -6.65
C PRO A 37 -1.99 5.08 -6.36
N ASP A 38 -1.41 3.98 -6.85
CA ASP A 38 -1.96 2.65 -6.65
C ASP A 38 -1.87 2.26 -5.16
N SER A 39 -3.00 1.84 -4.56
CA SER A 39 -3.06 1.54 -3.13
C SER A 39 -2.26 0.29 -2.74
N VAL A 40 -2.10 -0.67 -3.65
CA VAL A 40 -1.26 -1.86 -3.46
C VAL A 40 0.21 -1.46 -3.34
N HIS A 41 0.66 -0.55 -4.21
CA HIS A 41 2.03 -0.02 -4.12
C HIS A 41 2.27 0.78 -2.84
N LEU A 42 1.26 1.46 -2.29
CA LEU A 42 1.37 2.14 -1.00
C LEU A 42 1.60 1.14 0.15
N VAL A 43 0.92 -0.01 0.14
CA VAL A 43 1.16 -1.08 1.12
C VAL A 43 2.59 -1.61 1.01
N TRP A 44 3.10 -1.83 -0.20
CA TRP A 44 4.49 -2.28 -0.40
C TRP A 44 5.49 -1.28 0.17
N ALA A 45 5.31 -0.01 -0.17
CA ALA A 45 6.18 1.06 0.32
C ALA A 45 6.11 1.19 1.84
N ALA A 46 4.93 1.01 2.45
CA ALA A 46 4.78 1.02 3.90
C ALA A 46 5.49 -0.16 4.59
N VAL A 47 5.39 -1.37 4.05
CA VAL A 47 6.11 -2.56 4.55
C VAL A 47 7.63 -2.35 4.44
N LEU A 48 8.10 -1.82 3.30
CA LEU A 48 9.51 -1.50 3.09
C LEU A 48 9.99 -0.43 4.07
N ASN A 49 9.20 0.61 4.32
CA ASN A 49 9.54 1.67 5.25
C ASN A 49 9.50 1.22 6.71
N GLY A 50 8.67 0.22 7.05
CA GLY A 50 8.65 -0.44 8.36
C GLY A 50 8.01 0.39 9.48
N ARG A 51 7.23 1.42 9.14
CA ARG A 51 6.53 2.27 10.11
C ARG A 51 5.06 1.88 10.20
N GLN A 52 4.61 1.57 11.41
CA GLN A 52 3.24 1.10 11.66
C GLN A 52 2.16 2.09 11.23
N GLU A 53 2.33 3.39 11.50
CA GLU A 53 1.34 4.41 11.13
C GLU A 53 1.07 4.48 9.62
N GLU A 54 2.12 4.35 8.83
CA GLU A 54 2.04 4.43 7.37
C GLU A 54 1.46 3.13 6.79
N LEU A 55 1.71 1.99 7.45
CA LEU A 55 1.08 0.71 7.11
C LEU A 55 -0.43 0.75 7.37
N ILE A 56 -0.85 1.16 8.58
CA ILE A 56 -2.28 1.32 8.93
C ILE A 56 -2.98 2.26 7.94
N SER A 57 -2.33 3.38 7.59
CA SER A 57 -2.88 4.33 6.62
C SER A 57 -3.03 3.69 5.24
N ALA A 58 -2.02 2.96 4.75
CA ALA A 58 -2.08 2.30 3.46
C ALA A 58 -3.20 1.24 3.40
N GLU A 59 -3.37 0.45 4.46
CA GLU A 59 -4.44 -0.54 4.56
C GLU A 59 -5.83 0.09 4.53
N ALA A 60 -6.04 1.14 5.32
CA ALA A 60 -7.30 1.88 5.34
C ALA A 60 -7.64 2.44 3.95
N LEU A 61 -6.64 2.91 3.20
CA LEU A 61 -6.83 3.39 1.83
C LEU A 61 -7.19 2.27 0.85
N VAL A 62 -6.59 1.09 0.95
CA VAL A 62 -6.98 -0.09 0.16
C VAL A 62 -8.45 -0.43 0.45
N ILE A 63 -8.81 -0.57 1.73
CA ILE A 63 -10.18 -0.92 2.15
C ILE A 63 -11.19 0.13 1.63
N ASN A 64 -10.89 1.42 1.80
CA ASN A 64 -11.75 2.50 1.33
C ASN A 64 -11.88 2.52 -0.19
N GLU A 65 -10.80 2.26 -0.93
CA GLU A 65 -10.83 2.19 -2.39
C GLU A 65 -11.73 1.05 -2.89
N PHE A 66 -11.67 -0.11 -2.25
CA PHE A 66 -12.55 -1.25 -2.55
C PHE A 66 -14.00 -0.96 -2.16
N LEU A 67 -14.24 -0.41 -0.96
CA LEU A 67 -15.58 -0.07 -0.49
C LEU A 67 -16.31 0.97 -1.35
N ALA A 68 -15.56 1.91 -1.93
CA ALA A 68 -16.12 2.94 -2.78
C ALA A 68 -16.48 2.42 -4.18
N ARG A 69 -16.07 1.20 -4.56
CA ARG A 69 -16.51 0.55 -5.79
C ARG A 69 -17.87 -0.12 -5.56
N PRO A 70 -18.82 -0.02 -6.51
CA PRO A 70 -20.23 -0.40 -6.32
C PRO A 70 -20.50 -1.90 -6.14
N SER A 71 -19.47 -2.74 -6.03
CA SER A 71 -19.58 -4.19 -5.92
C SER A 71 -19.46 -4.60 -4.44
N ARG A 72 -20.60 -4.94 -3.83
CA ARG A 72 -20.77 -5.30 -2.40
C ARG A 72 -19.95 -6.52 -1.93
N GLN A 73 -19.20 -7.18 -2.80
CA GLN A 73 -18.45 -8.40 -2.50
C GLN A 73 -17.04 -8.15 -1.94
N GLU A 74 -16.60 -6.88 -1.86
CA GLU A 74 -15.17 -6.56 -1.90
C GLU A 74 -14.46 -6.34 -0.55
N VAL A 75 -15.15 -6.26 0.60
CA VAL A 75 -14.44 -6.02 1.89
C VAL A 75 -13.59 -7.22 2.31
N ASN A 76 -14.15 -8.42 2.24
CA ASN A 76 -13.38 -9.65 2.47
C ASN A 76 -12.32 -9.86 1.38
N MET A 77 -12.57 -9.34 0.17
CA MET A 77 -11.57 -9.34 -0.90
C MET A 77 -10.46 -8.32 -0.65
N ALA A 78 -10.72 -7.18 -0.01
CA ALA A 78 -9.71 -6.16 0.31
C ALA A 78 -8.71 -6.69 1.34
N ASN A 79 -9.20 -7.29 2.42
CA ASN A 79 -8.33 -7.99 3.38
C ASN A 79 -7.59 -9.16 2.72
N GLY A 80 -8.29 -9.94 1.89
CA GLY A 80 -7.67 -10.99 1.07
C GLY A 80 -6.55 -10.45 0.15
N LYS A 81 -6.75 -9.25 -0.42
CA LYS A 81 -5.81 -8.60 -1.32
C LYS A 81 -4.57 -8.12 -0.58
N ILE A 82 -4.72 -7.52 0.60
CA ILE A 82 -3.59 -7.15 1.46
C ILE A 82 -2.78 -8.40 1.83
N GLN A 83 -3.43 -9.52 2.17
CA GLN A 83 -2.73 -10.76 2.48
C GLN A 83 -2.02 -11.38 1.26
N GLU A 84 -2.63 -11.30 0.07
CA GLU A 84 -2.01 -11.71 -1.20
C GLU A 84 -0.75 -10.88 -1.48
N ILE A 85 -0.87 -9.56 -1.35
CA ILE A 85 0.24 -8.61 -1.48
C ILE A 85 1.40 -8.98 -0.55
N LEU A 86 1.12 -9.20 0.73
CA LEU A 86 2.14 -9.54 1.72
C LEU A 86 2.80 -10.89 1.43
N ARG A 87 2.05 -11.84 0.88
CA ARG A 87 2.57 -13.15 0.47
C ARG A 87 3.48 -13.04 -0.75
N ASP A 88 3.16 -12.18 -1.70
CA ASP A 88 3.87 -12.10 -2.98
C ASP A 88 5.09 -11.17 -2.92
N LEU A 89 5.09 -10.19 -2.01
CA LEU A 89 6.14 -9.19 -1.89
C LEU A 89 7.56 -9.78 -1.79
N PRO A 90 7.84 -10.82 -0.96
CA PRO A 90 9.17 -11.41 -0.89
C PRO A 90 9.63 -12.07 -2.20
N ASN A 91 8.71 -12.56 -3.03
CA ASN A 91 9.04 -13.21 -4.30
C ASN A 91 9.57 -12.24 -5.36
N LEU A 92 9.43 -10.94 -5.12
CA LEU A 92 9.91 -9.86 -5.98
C LEU A 92 11.31 -9.37 -5.58
N ALA A 93 11.93 -10.01 -4.60
CA ALA A 93 13.28 -9.65 -4.17
C ALA A 93 14.30 -9.89 -5.29
N PRO A 94 15.18 -8.91 -5.60
CA PRO A 94 16.20 -9.07 -6.63
C PRO A 94 17.38 -9.94 -6.17
N THR A 95 17.54 -10.14 -4.85
CA THR A 95 18.60 -10.99 -4.27
C THR A 95 18.08 -11.80 -3.10
N GLN A 96 18.81 -12.86 -2.74
CA GLN A 96 18.46 -13.72 -1.61
C GLN A 96 18.55 -12.98 -0.27
N GLU A 97 19.52 -12.09 -0.10
CA GLU A 97 19.66 -11.27 1.10
C GLU A 97 18.46 -10.33 1.25
N PHE A 98 18.02 -9.70 0.16
CA PHE A 98 16.84 -8.84 0.17
C PHE A 98 15.56 -9.64 0.39
N HIS A 99 15.48 -10.88 -0.10
CA HIS A 99 14.36 -11.77 0.15
C HIS A 99 14.18 -12.05 1.65
N VAL A 100 15.28 -12.37 2.36
CA VAL A 100 15.25 -12.62 3.81
C VAL A 100 14.83 -11.36 4.58
N GLU A 101 15.34 -10.18 4.20
CA GLU A 101 14.93 -8.93 4.84
C GLU A 101 13.46 -8.59 4.57
N LEU A 102 12.97 -8.82 3.36
CA LEU A 102 11.56 -8.65 3.01
C LEU A 102 10.66 -9.58 3.81
N LEU A 103 11.03 -10.86 3.96
CA LEU A 103 10.28 -11.81 4.79
C LEU A 103 10.16 -11.30 6.23
N ARG A 104 11.26 -10.79 6.80
CA ARG A 104 11.27 -10.22 8.15
C ARG A 104 10.35 -9.00 8.27
N LYS A 105 10.37 -8.12 7.27
CA LYS A 105 9.49 -6.92 7.21
C LYS A 105 8.02 -7.31 7.06
N VAL A 106 7.70 -8.26 6.20
CA VAL A 106 6.34 -8.79 6.02
C VAL A 106 5.81 -9.42 7.32
N GLU A 107 6.62 -10.23 7.98
CA GLU A 107 6.26 -10.85 9.26
C GLU A 107 6.03 -9.79 10.34
N THR A 108 6.87 -8.75 10.37
CA THR A 108 6.69 -7.61 11.27
C THR A 108 5.37 -6.86 10.97
N ALA A 109 5.09 -6.60 9.70
CA ALA A 109 3.85 -5.96 9.26
C ALA A 109 2.62 -6.78 9.70
N ARG A 110 2.62 -8.10 9.48
CA ARG A 110 1.53 -8.99 9.91
C ARG A 110 1.24 -8.91 11.40
N ARG A 111 2.28 -8.82 12.24
CA ARG A 111 2.12 -8.66 13.71
C ARG A 111 1.59 -7.29 14.11
N MET A 112 1.82 -6.26 13.31
CA MET A 112 1.27 -4.92 13.57
C MET A 112 -0.21 -4.82 13.19
N MET A 113 -0.72 -5.76 12.38
CA MET A 113 -2.05 -5.78 11.80
C MET A 113 -3.03 -6.76 12.48
N GLY A 114 -2.51 -7.75 13.22
CA GLY A 114 -3.29 -8.73 14.00
C GLY A 114 -3.44 -8.34 15.44
#